data_AF-A0A958CQS1-F1
#
_entry.id   AF-A0A958CQS1-F1
#
_cell.length_a   1.000
_cell.length_b   1.000
_cell.length_c   1.000
_cell.angle_alpha   90.00
_cell.angle_beta   90.00
_cell.angle_gamma   90.00
#
_symmetry.space_group_name_H-M   'P 1'
#
loop_
_entity.id
_entity.type
_entity.pdbx_description
1 polymer ?
#
loop_
_entity_poly.entity_id
_entity_poly.type
_entity_poly.pdbx_seq_one_letter_code
_entity_poly.pdbx_strand_id
1 'polypeptide(L)'
;MPSLPQRKVGIVACSGEEMAEGTVTRLAALKVLEDLRPAETVTICLPLFLAGGEGDRAFAKFYPTIAVDGCEKRCAARATELYSNKPAASLLVDDIIAARGLARPQGMRRLSADAAPLIDALADEIAAEVDRLMDARWSRSEGVVLEAEADAKPAVNSAACACGSGVPVTTVEIDGRAIQIMALEPIMEMAYAQKPGFSEETGFREPPAQLMNTVRLYNTIPDDQEAVYAEAVQTAWQAYCAEKESTRG
;
A
#
# COMPACT_ATOMS: atom_id res chain seq x y z
N MET A 1 18.61 -8.10 16.87
CA MET A 1 17.57 -8.29 15.84
C MET A 1 18.12 -7.76 14.53
N PRO A 2 18.10 -8.50 13.42
CA PRO A 2 18.49 -7.92 12.13
C PRO A 2 17.56 -6.75 11.80
N SER A 3 18.13 -5.62 11.37
CA SER A 3 17.35 -4.46 10.91
C SER A 3 16.56 -4.88 9.67
N LEU A 4 15.24 -4.88 9.75
CA LEU A 4 14.40 -5.01 8.56
C LEU A 4 14.75 -3.86 7.60
N PRO A 5 14.74 -4.08 6.27
CA PRO A 5 14.96 -3.00 5.32
C PRO A 5 13.94 -1.89 5.60
N GLN A 6 14.45 -0.69 5.87
CA GLN A 6 13.61 0.46 6.19
C GLN A 6 12.64 0.74 5.04
N ARG A 7 11.40 1.07 5.39
CA ARG A 7 10.42 1.61 4.45
C ARG A 7 11.01 2.88 3.81
N LYS A 8 10.94 2.97 2.49
CA LYS A 8 11.44 4.10 1.71
C LYS A 8 10.43 4.51 0.64
N VAL A 9 10.42 5.79 0.31
CA VAL A 9 9.68 6.38 -0.81
C VAL A 9 10.66 6.79 -1.90
N GLY A 10 10.39 6.39 -3.14
CA GLY A 10 11.19 6.78 -4.31
C GLY A 10 10.76 8.15 -4.83
N ILE A 11 11.71 8.97 -5.24
CA ILE A 11 11.45 10.25 -5.92
C ILE A 11 12.10 10.18 -7.30
N VAL A 12 11.29 10.24 -8.35
CA VAL A 12 11.75 10.35 -9.75
C VAL A 12 11.55 11.78 -10.20
N ALA A 13 12.62 12.57 -10.22
CA ALA A 13 12.58 13.90 -10.83
C ALA A 13 12.78 13.80 -12.36
N CYS A 14 12.06 14.61 -13.12
CA CYS A 14 12.32 14.70 -14.55
C CYS A 14 13.72 15.26 -14.83
N SER A 15 14.36 14.81 -15.90
CA SER A 15 15.72 15.25 -16.25
C SER A 15 15.78 16.75 -16.54
N GLY A 16 14.71 17.29 -17.13
CA GLY A 16 14.51 18.72 -17.15
C GLY A 16 15.52 19.53 -17.97
N GLU A 17 16.26 18.87 -18.87
CA GLU A 17 17.50 19.41 -19.45
C GLU A 17 17.31 20.62 -20.38
N GLU A 18 16.07 20.88 -20.82
CA GLU A 18 15.75 21.96 -21.77
C GLU A 18 14.99 23.14 -21.15
N MET A 19 14.74 23.13 -19.82
CA MET A 19 13.90 24.15 -19.17
C MET A 19 14.23 24.36 -17.69
N ALA A 20 13.88 25.54 -17.16
CA ALA A 20 14.17 25.94 -15.79
C ALA A 20 13.41 25.10 -14.76
N GLU A 21 12.14 24.80 -15.04
CA GLU A 21 11.26 23.96 -14.22
C GLU A 21 11.85 22.56 -14.01
N GLY A 22 12.59 22.06 -15.00
CA GLY A 22 13.31 20.80 -14.93
C GLY A 22 14.51 20.79 -13.98
N THR A 23 15.15 21.94 -13.77
CA THR A 23 16.17 22.10 -12.73
C THR A 23 15.51 22.26 -11.36
N VAL A 24 14.35 22.92 -11.30
CA VAL A 24 13.55 23.02 -10.06
C VAL A 24 13.18 21.63 -9.54
N THR A 25 12.70 20.71 -10.37
CA THR A 25 12.35 19.34 -9.92
C THR A 25 13.53 18.62 -9.29
N ARG A 26 14.72 18.70 -9.90
CA ARG A 26 15.94 18.05 -9.41
C ARG A 26 16.43 18.66 -8.11
N LEU A 27 16.41 19.99 -7.99
CA LEU A 27 16.83 20.68 -6.77
C LEU A 27 15.84 20.44 -5.61
N ALA A 28 14.54 20.41 -5.90
CA ALA A 28 13.52 20.09 -4.89
C ALA A 28 13.66 18.64 -4.40
N ALA A 29 13.85 17.68 -5.31
CA ALA A 29 14.10 16.28 -4.97
C ALA A 29 15.39 16.12 -4.13
N LEU A 30 16.46 16.84 -4.48
CA LEU A 30 17.71 16.83 -3.73
C LEU A 30 17.51 17.40 -2.31
N LYS A 31 16.81 18.54 -2.17
CA LYS A 31 16.48 19.13 -0.88
C LYS A 31 15.68 18.18 0.00
N VAL A 32 14.73 17.44 -0.55
CA VAL A 32 14.00 16.41 0.20
C VAL A 32 14.93 15.29 0.66
N LEU A 33 15.80 14.82 -0.24
CA LEU A 33 16.73 13.73 0.04
C LEU A 33 17.79 14.10 1.09
N GLU A 34 18.27 15.35 1.10
CA GLU A 34 19.37 15.77 1.97
C GLU A 34 18.87 16.40 3.28
N ASP A 35 17.82 17.22 3.22
CA ASP A 35 17.40 18.06 4.34
C ASP A 35 16.10 17.61 5.00
N LEU A 36 15.06 17.30 4.20
CA LEU A 36 13.71 17.12 4.74
C LEU A 36 13.43 15.69 5.21
N ARG A 37 13.74 14.68 4.39
CA ARG A 37 13.38 13.27 4.62
C ARG A 37 14.54 12.29 4.28
N PRO A 38 15.79 12.52 4.74
CA PRO A 38 16.95 11.70 4.36
C PRO A 38 16.84 10.23 4.77
N ALA A 39 16.19 9.96 5.90
CA ALA A 39 16.00 8.61 6.41
C ALA A 39 14.87 7.84 5.70
N GLU A 40 14.03 8.50 4.91
CA GLU A 40 12.76 7.93 4.40
C GLU A 40 12.68 7.96 2.88
N THR A 41 13.57 8.69 2.21
CA THR A 41 13.54 8.83 0.75
C THR A 41 14.75 8.20 0.09
N VAL A 42 14.59 7.89 -1.19
CA VAL A 42 15.66 7.59 -2.16
C VAL A 42 15.32 8.30 -3.46
N THR A 43 16.33 8.75 -4.20
CA THR A 43 16.14 9.31 -5.53
C THR A 43 16.30 8.24 -6.60
N ILE A 44 15.52 8.35 -7.68
CA ILE A 44 15.65 7.54 -8.88
C ILE A 44 16.15 8.44 -10.01
N CYS A 45 17.22 8.01 -10.67
CA CYS A 45 17.79 8.75 -11.79
C CYS A 45 17.00 8.44 -13.07
N LEU A 46 16.12 9.36 -13.49
CA LEU A 46 15.28 9.14 -14.68
C LEU A 46 16.08 8.74 -15.94
N PRO A 47 17.26 9.33 -16.27
CA PRO A 47 18.08 8.85 -17.38
C PRO A 47 18.49 7.37 -17.27
N LEU A 48 18.94 6.92 -16.10
CA LEU A 48 19.31 5.52 -15.88
C LEU A 48 18.08 4.60 -15.91
N PHE A 49 16.98 5.06 -15.32
CA PHE A 49 15.70 4.37 -15.36
C PHE A 49 15.22 4.13 -16.80
N LEU A 50 15.32 5.15 -17.66
CA LEU A 50 14.99 5.03 -19.09
C LEU A 50 15.97 4.10 -19.83
N ALA A 51 17.26 4.13 -19.47
CA ALA A 51 18.29 3.28 -20.06
C ALA A 51 18.21 1.79 -19.66
N GLY A 52 17.28 1.40 -18.79
CA GLY A 52 17.13 0.01 -18.36
C GLY A 52 17.75 -0.31 -17.01
N GLY A 53 18.01 0.68 -16.15
CA GLY A 53 18.52 0.47 -14.80
C GLY A 53 17.62 -0.45 -13.97
N GLU A 54 18.02 -1.72 -13.84
CA GLU A 54 17.21 -2.77 -13.21
C GLU A 54 16.91 -2.47 -11.74
N GLY A 55 17.89 -1.91 -11.00
CA GLY A 55 17.71 -1.54 -9.60
C GLY A 55 16.64 -0.47 -9.41
N ASP A 56 16.69 0.60 -10.20
CA ASP A 56 15.73 1.70 -10.10
C ASP A 56 14.32 1.27 -10.53
N ARG A 57 14.21 0.47 -11.60
CA ARG A 57 12.92 -0.10 -12.05
C ARG A 57 12.35 -1.10 -11.05
N ALA A 58 13.18 -1.97 -10.49
CA ALA A 58 12.75 -2.89 -9.43
C ALA A 58 12.26 -2.10 -8.21
N PHE A 59 12.99 -1.06 -7.81
CA PHE A 59 12.55 -0.19 -6.72
C PHE A 59 11.19 0.42 -7.02
N ALA A 60 11.02 1.10 -8.16
CA ALA A 60 9.76 1.77 -8.50
C ALA A 60 8.59 0.80 -8.76
N LYS A 61 8.88 -0.46 -9.06
CA LYS A 61 7.87 -1.50 -9.23
C LYS A 61 7.28 -1.92 -7.89
N PHE A 62 8.12 -2.02 -6.86
CA PHE A 62 7.71 -2.56 -5.58
C PHE A 62 7.45 -1.47 -4.54
N TYR A 63 8.17 -0.35 -4.53
CA TYR A 63 8.06 0.69 -3.52
C TYR A 63 7.27 1.90 -4.03
N PRO A 64 6.53 2.60 -3.13
CA PRO A 64 5.81 3.81 -3.51
C PRO A 64 6.78 4.85 -4.07
N THR A 65 6.43 5.38 -5.23
CA THR A 65 7.30 6.29 -5.99
C THR A 65 6.53 7.53 -6.41
N ILE A 66 7.06 8.70 -6.07
CA ILE A 66 6.54 10.01 -6.46
C ILE A 66 7.24 10.43 -7.76
N ALA A 67 6.46 10.75 -8.78
CA ALA A 67 6.97 11.34 -10.01
C ALA A 67 6.87 12.87 -9.94
N VAL A 68 7.96 13.57 -10.21
CA VAL A 68 8.04 15.04 -10.15
C VAL A 68 8.45 15.57 -11.53
N ASP A 69 7.52 16.24 -12.20
CA ASP A 69 7.66 16.66 -13.59
C ASP A 69 7.67 18.19 -13.73
N GLY A 70 8.59 18.70 -14.57
CA GLY A 70 8.71 20.13 -14.87
C GLY A 70 7.77 20.63 -15.97
N CYS A 71 7.12 19.73 -16.72
CA CYS A 71 6.19 20.10 -17.79
C CYS A 71 5.17 18.99 -18.08
N GLU A 72 4.15 19.32 -18.87
CA GLU A 72 3.04 18.43 -19.22
C GLU A 72 3.43 17.21 -20.06
N LYS A 73 4.68 17.11 -20.52
CA LYS A 73 5.18 15.86 -21.13
C LYS A 73 5.21 14.72 -20.11
N ARG A 74 5.31 15.03 -18.82
CA ARG A 74 5.27 14.08 -17.70
C ARG A 74 6.22 12.90 -17.85
N CYS A 75 7.48 13.20 -18.24
CA CYS A 75 8.47 12.18 -18.56
C CYS A 75 8.73 11.23 -17.39
N ALA A 76 8.81 11.74 -16.15
CA ALA A 76 9.02 10.94 -14.95
C ALA A 76 7.83 10.02 -14.69
N ALA A 77 6.62 10.58 -14.67
CA ALA A 77 5.41 9.79 -14.40
C ALA A 77 5.19 8.70 -15.46
N ARG A 78 5.29 9.07 -16.74
CA ARG A 78 5.10 8.14 -17.86
C ARG A 78 6.15 7.04 -17.90
N ALA A 79 7.41 7.37 -17.64
CA ALA A 79 8.46 6.36 -17.59
C ALA A 79 8.22 5.37 -16.45
N THR A 80 7.89 5.89 -15.27
CA THR A 80 7.62 5.08 -14.07
C THR A 80 6.47 4.10 -14.33
N GLU A 81 5.36 4.60 -14.89
CA GLU A 81 4.20 3.76 -15.23
C GLU A 81 4.51 2.74 -16.33
N LEU A 82 5.25 3.14 -17.38
CA LEU A 82 5.57 2.27 -18.50
C LEU A 82 6.52 1.12 -18.12
N TYR A 83 7.51 1.38 -17.28
CA TYR A 83 8.59 0.42 -16.99
C TYR A 83 8.50 -0.21 -15.61
N SER A 84 7.56 0.21 -14.76
CA SER A 84 7.45 -0.27 -13.38
C SER A 84 5.99 -0.34 -12.91
N ASN A 85 5.51 0.65 -12.16
CA ASN A 85 4.16 0.70 -11.64
C ASN A 85 3.63 2.13 -11.74
N LYS A 86 2.32 2.33 -11.58
CA LYS A 86 1.74 3.66 -11.52
C LYS A 86 2.40 4.46 -10.37
N PRO A 87 2.87 5.70 -10.61
CA PRO A 87 3.36 6.56 -9.54
C PRO A 87 2.32 6.69 -8.42
N ALA A 88 2.77 6.58 -7.18
CA ALA A 88 1.93 6.76 -6.00
C ALA A 88 1.42 8.21 -5.88
N ALA A 89 2.19 9.16 -6.43
CA ALA A 89 1.79 10.52 -6.69
C ALA A 89 2.52 11.08 -7.92
N SER A 90 1.92 12.08 -8.55
CA SER A 90 2.51 12.81 -9.68
C SER A 90 2.34 14.30 -9.45
N LEU A 91 3.46 15.02 -9.35
CA LEU A 91 3.50 16.46 -9.14
C LEU A 91 4.02 17.15 -10.41
N LEU A 92 3.40 18.28 -10.75
CA LEU A 92 3.80 19.13 -11.88
C LEU A 92 4.17 20.53 -11.36
N VAL A 93 5.33 21.03 -11.77
CA VAL A 93 5.83 22.35 -11.34
C VAL A 93 4.82 23.49 -11.64
N ASP A 94 4.19 23.45 -12.82
CA ASP A 94 3.20 24.46 -13.22
C ASP A 94 1.98 24.49 -12.27
N ASP A 95 1.56 23.34 -11.71
CA ASP A 95 0.48 23.27 -10.73
C ASP A 95 0.88 23.98 -9.42
N ILE A 96 2.12 23.79 -8.97
CA ILE A 96 2.66 24.44 -7.77
C ILE A 96 2.77 25.96 -7.97
N ILE A 97 3.24 26.39 -9.14
CA ILE A 97 3.32 27.81 -9.51
C ILE A 97 1.93 28.45 -9.44
N ALA A 98 0.92 27.81 -10.05
CA ALA A 98 -0.45 28.31 -10.07
C ALA A 98 -1.07 28.34 -8.67
N ALA A 99 -0.93 27.26 -7.90
CA ALA A 99 -1.51 27.13 -6.56
C ALA A 99 -0.90 28.11 -5.54
N ARG A 100 0.39 28.44 -5.69
CA ARG A 100 1.13 29.30 -4.74
C ARG A 100 1.35 30.73 -5.25
N GLY A 101 0.92 31.04 -6.48
CA GLY A 101 1.10 32.37 -7.09
C GLY A 101 2.57 32.76 -7.26
N LEU A 102 3.44 31.80 -7.57
CA LEU A 102 4.89 32.01 -7.65
C LEU A 102 5.33 32.49 -9.04
N ALA A 103 6.51 33.10 -9.11
CA ALA A 103 7.12 33.46 -10.39
C ALA A 103 7.63 32.21 -11.12
N ARG A 104 7.57 32.23 -12.46
CA ARG A 104 8.23 31.19 -13.27
C ARG A 104 9.75 31.28 -13.10
N PRO A 105 10.45 30.15 -12.92
CA PRO A 105 11.89 30.14 -12.72
C PRO A 105 12.61 30.56 -14.00
N GLN A 106 13.77 31.21 -13.87
CA GLN A 106 14.63 31.54 -15.00
C GLN A 106 16.00 30.89 -14.86
N GLY A 107 16.65 30.67 -16.01
CA GLY A 107 17.92 29.96 -16.12
C GLY A 107 17.72 28.45 -16.25
N MET A 108 18.53 27.78 -17.07
CA MET A 108 18.43 26.32 -17.26
C MET A 108 19.27 25.59 -16.21
N ARG A 109 20.60 25.55 -16.39
CA ARG A 109 21.50 24.82 -15.47
C ARG A 109 21.72 25.52 -14.14
N ARG A 110 21.64 26.85 -14.14
CA ARG A 110 21.77 27.68 -12.94
C ARG A 110 20.56 28.58 -12.89
N LEU A 111 19.70 28.30 -11.91
CA LEU A 111 18.52 29.11 -11.67
C LEU A 111 18.92 30.48 -11.14
N SER A 112 18.12 31.49 -11.46
CA SER A 112 18.17 32.78 -10.80
C SER A 112 17.78 32.64 -9.32
N ALA A 113 18.25 33.57 -8.48
CA ALA A 113 18.08 33.48 -7.02
C ALA A 113 16.60 33.54 -6.58
N ASP A 114 15.74 34.11 -7.41
CA ASP A 114 14.28 34.16 -7.23
C ASP A 114 13.57 32.82 -7.43
N ALA A 115 14.26 31.77 -7.88
CA ALA A 115 13.70 30.42 -7.98
C ALA A 115 13.62 29.69 -6.63
N ALA A 116 14.33 30.18 -5.60
CA ALA A 116 14.38 29.52 -4.29
C ALA A 116 13.00 29.27 -3.66
N PRO A 117 12.05 30.23 -3.64
CA PRO A 117 10.71 29.98 -3.11
C PRO A 117 9.95 28.86 -3.84
N LEU A 118 10.17 28.69 -5.14
CA LEU A 118 9.53 27.62 -5.92
C LEU A 118 10.16 26.25 -5.63
N ILE A 119 11.49 26.20 -5.48
CA ILE A 119 12.18 24.98 -5.06
C ILE A 119 11.69 24.56 -3.67
N ASP A 120 11.58 25.51 -2.75
CA ASP A 120 11.11 25.26 -1.39
C ASP A 120 9.67 24.78 -1.37
N ALA A 121 8.77 25.46 -2.08
CA ALA A 121 7.36 25.07 -2.17
C ALA A 121 7.18 23.66 -2.77
N LEU A 122 7.95 23.33 -3.82
CA LEU A 122 7.89 21.99 -4.41
C LEU A 122 8.50 20.93 -3.48
N ALA A 123 9.60 21.23 -2.79
CA ALA A 123 10.21 20.32 -1.83
C ALA A 123 9.28 20.02 -0.65
N ASP A 124 8.58 21.04 -0.15
CA ASP A 124 7.58 20.89 0.91
C ASP A 124 6.41 20.00 0.45
N GLU A 125 5.94 20.17 -0.78
CA GLU A 125 4.87 19.34 -1.35
C GLU A 125 5.32 17.88 -1.51
N ILE A 126 6.54 17.66 -2.01
CA ILE A 126 7.11 16.31 -2.08
C ILE A 126 7.25 15.70 -0.68
N ALA A 127 7.71 16.47 0.32
CA ALA A 127 7.87 15.98 1.68
C ALA A 127 6.53 15.62 2.34
N ALA A 128 5.49 16.43 2.14
CA ALA A 128 4.15 16.12 2.61
C ALA A 128 3.60 14.83 1.97
N GLU A 129 3.88 14.62 0.68
CA GLU A 129 3.50 13.40 -0.01
C GLU A 129 4.31 12.18 0.46
N VAL A 130 5.60 12.36 0.78
CA VAL A 130 6.40 11.33 1.45
C VAL A 130 5.76 10.95 2.80
N ASP A 131 5.41 11.92 3.64
CA ASP A 131 4.78 11.67 4.94
C ASP A 131 3.48 10.85 4.78
N ARG A 132 2.60 11.30 3.87
CA ARG A 132 1.36 10.61 3.53
C ARG A 132 1.63 9.16 3.11
N LEU A 133 2.63 8.96 2.26
CA LEU A 133 3.03 7.64 1.77
C LEU A 133 3.78 6.81 2.81
N MET A 134 4.34 7.40 3.86
CA MET A 134 4.95 6.71 4.99
C MET A 134 3.92 6.25 6.03
N ASP A 135 2.75 6.91 6.06
CA ASP A 135 1.62 6.52 6.91
C ASP A 135 0.64 5.55 6.23
N ALA A 136 0.59 5.54 4.90
CA ALA A 136 -0.30 4.66 4.15
C ALA A 136 0.03 3.16 4.32
N ARG A 137 -0.94 2.27 4.08
CA ARG A 137 -0.66 0.83 3.88
C ARG A 137 -0.30 0.60 2.41
N TRP A 138 0.63 -0.32 2.14
CA TRP A 138 1.08 -0.63 0.78
C TRP A 138 1.40 -2.12 0.64
N SER A 139 1.05 -2.69 -0.50
CA SER A 139 1.32 -4.08 -0.87
C SER A 139 2.73 -4.22 -1.44
N ARG A 140 3.64 -4.84 -0.67
CA ARG A 140 5.03 -5.10 -1.11
C ARG A 140 5.14 -5.98 -2.35
N SER A 141 4.22 -6.92 -2.50
CA SER A 141 4.19 -7.86 -3.64
C SER A 141 3.70 -7.19 -4.91
N GLU A 142 2.72 -6.29 -4.80
CA GLU A 142 2.06 -5.69 -5.95
C GLU A 142 2.54 -4.27 -6.25
N GLY A 143 3.21 -3.62 -5.30
CA GLY A 143 3.72 -2.26 -5.45
C GLY A 143 2.68 -1.16 -5.33
N VAL A 144 1.46 -1.47 -4.87
CA VAL A 144 0.33 -0.54 -4.87
C VAL A 144 0.03 -0.02 -3.46
N VAL A 145 -0.20 1.28 -3.35
CA VAL A 145 -0.70 1.90 -2.11
C VAL A 145 -2.16 1.47 -1.92
N LEU A 146 -2.45 0.85 -0.79
CA LEU A 146 -3.79 0.41 -0.44
C LEU A 146 -4.52 1.63 0.12
N GLU A 147 -5.52 2.13 -0.60
CA GLU A 147 -6.38 3.20 -0.10
C GLU A 147 -7.12 2.72 1.16
N ALA A 148 -7.25 3.60 2.15
CA ALA A 148 -8.16 3.35 3.26
C ALA A 148 -9.58 3.49 2.72
N GLU A 149 -10.34 2.39 2.67
CA GLU A 149 -11.77 2.44 2.35
C GLU A 149 -12.46 3.43 3.28
N ALA A 150 -13.02 4.49 2.71
CA ALA A 150 -13.63 5.61 3.43
C ALA A 150 -14.89 5.25 4.24
N ASP A 151 -15.33 3.99 4.23
CA ASP A 151 -16.52 3.51 4.96
C ASP A 151 -16.30 2.19 5.73
N ALA A 152 -15.05 1.79 5.97
CA ALA A 152 -14.79 0.59 6.77
C ALA A 152 -15.02 0.87 8.28
N LYS A 153 -16.24 0.54 8.75
CA LYS A 153 -16.54 0.26 10.17
C LYS A 153 -15.45 -0.64 10.77
N PRO A 154 -15.12 -0.47 12.07
CA PRO A 154 -13.79 -0.73 12.61
C PRO A 154 -13.26 -2.09 12.18
N ALA A 155 -12.29 -2.05 11.27
CA ALA A 155 -11.58 -3.23 10.83
C ALA A 155 -10.87 -3.86 12.03
N VAL A 156 -11.02 -5.17 12.17
CA VAL A 156 -10.20 -5.94 13.10
C VAL A 156 -8.74 -5.64 12.75
N ASN A 157 -7.94 -5.23 13.74
CA ASN A 157 -6.56 -4.81 13.54
C ASN A 157 -5.72 -5.99 13.04
N SER A 158 -5.64 -6.15 11.71
CA SER A 158 -4.83 -7.17 11.06
C SER A 158 -3.37 -6.84 11.29
N ALA A 159 -2.80 -7.41 12.35
CA ALA A 159 -1.37 -7.37 12.58
C ALA A 159 -0.66 -7.97 11.34
N ALA A 160 0.11 -7.15 10.63
CA ALA A 160 0.83 -7.60 9.44
C ALA A 160 2.08 -8.39 9.86
N CYS A 161 2.26 -9.58 9.29
CA CYS A 161 3.49 -10.36 9.46
C CYS A 161 4.67 -9.67 8.76
N ALA A 162 5.91 -9.98 9.17
CA ALA A 162 7.13 -9.38 8.62
C ALA A 162 7.27 -9.54 7.09
N CYS A 163 6.64 -10.56 6.50
CA CYS A 163 6.58 -10.78 5.05
C CYS A 163 5.61 -9.85 4.31
N GLY A 164 4.80 -9.06 5.02
CA GLY A 164 3.84 -8.11 4.43
C GLY A 164 2.52 -8.74 3.97
N SER A 165 2.34 -10.06 4.06
CA SER A 165 1.16 -10.77 3.54
C SER A 165 -0.12 -10.60 4.36
N GLY A 166 -0.08 -9.89 5.49
CA GLY A 166 -1.22 -9.82 6.42
C GLY A 166 -1.63 -11.18 6.97
N VAL A 167 -2.54 -11.19 7.94
CA VAL A 167 -3.31 -12.40 8.28
C VAL A 167 -4.61 -12.31 7.49
N PRO A 168 -5.04 -13.36 6.76
CA PRO A 168 -6.27 -13.31 5.98
C PRO A 168 -7.47 -13.03 6.89
N VAL A 169 -8.42 -12.23 6.42
CA VAL A 169 -9.64 -11.88 7.14
C VAL A 169 -10.84 -12.35 6.33
N THR A 170 -11.71 -13.14 6.96
CA THR A 170 -12.97 -13.58 6.35
C THR A 170 -14.10 -12.73 6.92
N THR A 171 -14.97 -12.21 6.05
CA THR A 171 -16.18 -11.48 6.45
C THR A 171 -17.38 -12.41 6.31
N VAL A 172 -18.16 -12.56 7.38
CA VAL A 172 -19.39 -13.36 7.42
C VAL A 172 -20.55 -12.44 7.80
N GLU A 173 -21.63 -12.45 7.02
CA GLU A 173 -22.84 -11.67 7.31
C GLU A 173 -23.78 -12.46 8.23
N ILE A 174 -24.09 -11.93 9.43
CA ILE A 174 -25.08 -12.47 10.37
C ILE A 174 -26.11 -11.38 10.67
N ASP A 175 -27.39 -11.63 10.40
CA ASP A 175 -28.50 -10.67 10.63
C ASP A 175 -28.24 -9.26 10.06
N GLY A 176 -27.60 -9.18 8.88
CA GLY A 176 -27.22 -7.93 8.22
C GLY A 176 -26.07 -7.18 8.90
N ARG A 177 -25.31 -7.86 9.76
CA ARG A 177 -24.06 -7.39 10.35
C ARG A 177 -22.89 -8.16 9.76
N ALA A 178 -21.95 -7.43 9.16
CA ALA A 178 -20.67 -7.96 8.76
C ALA A 178 -19.79 -8.27 9.98
N ILE A 179 -19.50 -9.55 10.21
CA ILE A 179 -18.58 -10.06 11.23
C ILE A 179 -17.25 -10.40 10.56
N GLN A 180 -16.18 -9.73 10.96
CA GLN A 180 -14.83 -9.99 10.46
C GLN A 180 -14.08 -10.93 11.39
N ILE A 181 -13.50 -11.98 10.83
CA ILE A 181 -12.79 -13.03 11.57
C ILE A 181 -11.42 -13.28 10.92
N MET A 182 -10.36 -12.99 11.67
CA MET A 182 -8.97 -13.22 11.25
C MET A 182 -8.64 -14.71 11.26
N ALA A 183 -7.86 -15.13 10.26
CA ALA A 183 -7.36 -16.48 10.04
C ALA A 183 -8.45 -17.58 9.90
N LEU A 184 -9.71 -17.22 9.65
CA LEU A 184 -10.80 -18.19 9.66
C LEU A 184 -10.60 -19.30 8.61
N GLU A 185 -10.31 -18.94 7.36
CA GLU A 185 -10.08 -19.92 6.29
C GLU A 185 -8.96 -20.94 6.60
N PRO A 186 -7.72 -20.55 6.95
CA PRO A 186 -6.68 -21.53 7.30
C PRO A 186 -7.00 -22.32 8.59
N ILE A 187 -7.73 -21.72 9.55
CA ILE A 187 -8.23 -22.45 10.72
C ILE A 187 -9.22 -23.55 10.28
N MET A 188 -10.15 -23.23 9.38
CA MET A 188 -11.10 -24.20 8.83
C MET A 188 -10.41 -25.27 7.99
N GLU A 189 -9.40 -24.91 7.21
CA GLU A 189 -8.60 -25.87 6.46
C GLU A 189 -7.89 -26.88 7.38
N MET A 190 -7.24 -26.37 8.42
CA MET A 190 -6.60 -27.21 9.44
C MET A 190 -7.62 -28.09 10.17
N ALA A 191 -8.78 -27.55 10.53
CA ALA A 191 -9.85 -28.29 11.19
C ALA A 191 -10.43 -29.39 10.28
N TYR A 192 -10.66 -29.09 9.01
CA TYR A 192 -11.20 -30.03 8.02
C TYR A 192 -10.22 -31.16 7.71
N ALA A 193 -8.92 -30.86 7.66
CA ALA A 193 -7.86 -31.86 7.48
C ALA A 193 -7.85 -32.93 8.57
N GLN A 194 -8.37 -32.63 9.77
CA GLN A 194 -8.55 -33.60 10.86
C GLN A 194 -9.72 -34.57 10.64
N LYS A 195 -10.47 -34.42 9.54
CA LYS A 195 -11.63 -35.25 9.15
C LYS A 195 -12.70 -35.30 10.26
N PRO A 196 -13.31 -34.15 10.61
CA PRO A 196 -14.35 -34.10 11.62
C PRO A 196 -15.56 -34.97 11.25
N GLY A 197 -16.34 -35.33 12.27
CA GLY A 197 -17.54 -36.15 12.14
C GLY A 197 -18.56 -35.54 11.18
N PHE A 198 -19.28 -36.41 10.48
CA PHE A 198 -20.38 -36.02 9.59
C PHE A 198 -21.72 -36.20 10.31
N SER A 199 -22.59 -35.20 10.24
CA SER A 199 -23.93 -35.24 10.82
C SER A 199 -24.94 -35.57 9.72
N GLU A 200 -25.56 -36.75 9.81
CA GLU A 200 -26.61 -37.17 8.86
C GLU A 200 -27.86 -36.29 8.95
N GLU A 201 -28.11 -35.68 10.12
CA GLU A 201 -29.28 -34.82 10.35
C GLU A 201 -29.14 -33.47 9.65
N THR A 202 -27.94 -32.87 9.68
CA THR A 202 -27.69 -31.56 9.06
C THR A 202 -27.15 -31.67 7.64
N GLY A 203 -26.63 -32.84 7.25
CA GLY A 203 -26.01 -33.05 5.94
C GLY A 203 -24.62 -32.43 5.79
N PHE A 204 -24.02 -31.97 6.89
CA PHE A 204 -22.70 -31.31 6.90
C PHE A 204 -21.78 -31.96 7.94
N ARG A 205 -20.47 -31.72 7.80
CA ARG A 205 -19.51 -32.02 8.87
C ARG A 205 -19.74 -31.07 10.03
N GLU A 206 -19.74 -31.60 11.24
CA GLU A 206 -19.82 -30.78 12.43
C GLU A 206 -18.47 -30.07 12.67
N PRO A 207 -18.48 -28.80 13.09
CA PRO A 207 -17.25 -28.12 13.45
C PRO A 207 -16.63 -28.82 14.68
N PRO A 208 -15.31 -29.05 14.71
CA PRO A 208 -14.64 -29.58 15.90
C PRO A 208 -14.90 -28.70 17.13
N ALA A 209 -15.02 -29.31 18.31
CA ALA A 209 -15.24 -28.58 19.56
C ALA A 209 -14.18 -27.50 19.83
N GLN A 210 -12.95 -27.68 19.31
CA GLN A 210 -11.83 -26.74 19.47
C GLN A 210 -11.77 -25.65 18.41
N LEU A 211 -12.65 -25.66 17.39
CA LEU A 211 -12.62 -24.69 16.30
C LEU A 211 -12.74 -23.26 16.85
N MET A 212 -13.74 -23.03 17.70
CA MET A 212 -13.97 -21.73 18.30
C MET A 212 -12.82 -21.31 19.24
N ASN A 213 -12.21 -22.26 19.95
CA ASN A 213 -11.02 -21.98 20.76
C ASN A 213 -9.85 -21.49 19.91
N THR A 214 -9.68 -22.06 18.71
CA THR A 214 -8.64 -21.64 17.78
C THR A 214 -8.94 -20.25 17.21
N VAL A 215 -10.20 -19.95 16.88
CA VAL A 215 -10.63 -18.62 16.43
C VAL A 215 -10.32 -17.55 17.48
N ARG A 216 -10.57 -17.84 18.76
CA ARG A 216 -10.26 -16.93 19.89
C ARG A 216 -8.77 -16.62 20.05
N LEU A 217 -7.86 -17.48 19.58
CA LEU A 217 -6.42 -17.20 19.64
C LEU A 217 -6.02 -16.00 18.77
N TYR A 218 -6.77 -15.78 17.69
CA TYR A 218 -6.48 -14.74 16.72
C TYR A 218 -7.45 -13.57 16.79
N ASN A 219 -8.60 -13.71 17.47
CA ASN A 219 -9.65 -12.71 17.47
C ASN A 219 -10.02 -12.31 18.91
N THR A 220 -10.02 -11.01 19.19
CA THR A 220 -10.60 -10.49 20.43
C THR A 220 -12.11 -10.45 20.28
N ILE A 221 -12.81 -11.39 20.92
CA ILE A 221 -14.27 -11.50 20.87
C ILE A 221 -14.83 -10.96 22.20
N PRO A 222 -15.59 -9.86 22.18
CA PRO A 222 -16.30 -9.38 23.36
C PRO A 222 -17.29 -10.43 23.88
N ASP A 223 -17.43 -10.56 25.20
CA ASP A 223 -18.32 -11.56 25.82
C ASP A 223 -19.79 -11.42 25.38
N ASP A 224 -20.24 -10.18 25.09
CA ASP A 224 -21.58 -9.88 24.61
C ASP A 224 -21.81 -10.22 23.12
N GLN A 225 -20.74 -10.57 22.39
CA GLN A 225 -20.77 -10.93 20.97
C GLN A 225 -20.46 -12.40 20.71
N GLU A 226 -20.23 -13.19 21.76
CA GLU A 226 -19.82 -14.59 21.66
C GLU A 226 -20.78 -15.43 20.81
N ALA A 227 -22.10 -15.27 21.03
CA ALA A 227 -23.13 -15.99 20.29
C ALA A 227 -23.10 -15.65 18.79
N VAL A 228 -22.92 -14.38 18.46
CA VAL A 228 -22.88 -13.89 17.07
C VAL A 228 -21.64 -14.40 16.34
N TYR A 229 -20.49 -14.43 17.02
CA TYR A 229 -19.27 -15.00 16.45
C TYR A 229 -19.37 -16.53 16.28
N ALA A 230 -19.97 -17.24 17.24
CA ALA A 230 -20.18 -18.68 17.12
C ALA A 230 -21.08 -19.00 15.91
N GLU A 231 -22.15 -18.25 15.71
CA GLU A 231 -23.03 -18.36 14.56
C GLU A 231 -22.30 -18.02 13.24
N ALA A 232 -21.49 -16.96 13.22
CA ALA A 232 -20.66 -16.61 12.07
C ALA A 232 -19.68 -17.73 11.68
N VAL A 233 -18.97 -18.30 12.66
CA VAL A 233 -18.05 -19.42 12.44
C VAL A 233 -18.79 -20.65 11.94
N GLN A 234 -19.96 -20.95 12.49
CA GLN A 234 -20.78 -22.09 12.08
C GLN A 234 -21.28 -21.96 10.63
N THR A 235 -21.80 -20.79 10.27
CA THR A 235 -22.24 -20.47 8.91
C THR A 235 -21.09 -20.60 7.91
N ALA A 236 -19.92 -20.01 8.23
CA ALA A 236 -18.73 -20.11 7.38
C ALA A 236 -18.24 -21.56 7.23
N TRP A 237 -18.28 -22.34 8.32
CA TRP A 237 -17.87 -23.74 8.32
C TRP A 237 -18.74 -24.61 7.42
N GLN A 238 -20.06 -24.43 7.46
CA GLN A 238 -20.99 -25.16 6.59
C GLN A 238 -20.73 -24.85 5.11
N ALA A 239 -20.56 -23.57 4.77
CA ALA A 239 -20.23 -23.14 3.41
C ALA A 239 -18.90 -23.75 2.93
N TYR A 240 -17.86 -23.69 3.76
CA TYR A 240 -16.55 -24.28 3.47
C TYR A 240 -16.64 -25.80 3.23
N CYS A 241 -17.39 -26.53 4.06
CA CYS A 241 -17.57 -27.97 3.90
C CYS A 241 -18.30 -28.29 2.59
N ALA A 242 -19.38 -27.57 2.26
CA ALA A 242 -20.13 -27.75 1.03
C ALA A 242 -19.27 -27.56 -0.22
N GLU A 243 -18.38 -26.56 -0.21
CA GLU A 243 -17.43 -26.31 -1.30
C GLU A 243 -16.41 -27.45 -1.43
N LYS A 244 -15.80 -27.88 -0.33
CA LYS A 244 -14.79 -28.97 -0.35
C LYS A 244 -15.36 -30.33 -0.76
N GLU A 245 -16.64 -30.58 -0.45
CA GLU A 245 -17.32 -31.83 -0.80
C GLU A 245 -17.83 -31.79 -2.25
N SER A 246 -18.27 -30.64 -2.76
CA SER A 246 -18.64 -30.49 -4.18
C SER A 246 -17.44 -30.56 -5.13
N THR A 247 -16.26 -30.10 -4.72
CA THR A 247 -15.02 -30.17 -5.53
C THR A 247 -14.42 -31.58 -5.61
N ARG A 248 -14.94 -32.54 -4.83
CA ARG A 248 -14.46 -33.93 -4.76
C ARG A 248 -15.41 -34.96 -5.40
N GLY A 249 -16.59 -34.55 -5.84
CA GLY A 249 -17.52 -35.37 -6.63
C GLY A 249 -17.22 -35.31 -8.11
#